data_AF-A0A379YPD5-F1
#
_entry.id   AF-A0A379YPD5-F1
#
_cell.length_a   1.000
_cell.length_b   1.000
_cell.length_c   1.000
_cell.angle_alpha   90.00
_cell.angle_beta   90.00
_cell.angle_gamma   90.00
#
_symmetry.space_group_name_H-M   'P 1'
#
loop_
_entity.id
_entity.type
_entity.pdbx_description
1 polymer ?
#
loop_
_entity_poly.entity_id
_entity_poly.type
_entity_poly.pdbx_seq_one_letter_code
_entity_poly.pdbx_strand_id
1 'polypeptide(L)'
;MNNTCSPGIFTTRKKLVILLTSLAITPITQADILTRDNGAPVGDNQNSQTAGAGGPALLQDVQLLQKLQRFDRERIPERVVHARGTGAHGEFTATADISDLTVAKVFSAGSKTPVFVRFSSVVHGNHSPETLRDPRGFATKFYTTEGNWDLVGNNFPTFFIRDAIKFPDMVHAFKPDPRTNLDDDSRRFDFFSHVPESIRTLTTALFK
;
A
#
# COMPACT_ATOMS: atom_id res chain seq x y z
N MET A 1 -43.12 -32.10 58.64
CA MET A 1 -44.45 -32.69 58.37
C MET A 1 -45.06 -31.88 57.24
N ASN A 2 -45.27 -32.53 56.09
CA ASN A 2 -46.06 -31.98 54.99
C ASN A 2 -47.48 -31.68 55.51
N ASN A 3 -48.12 -30.62 54.99
CA ASN A 3 -49.37 -30.79 54.27
C ASN A 3 -49.84 -29.49 53.61
N THR A 4 -50.01 -29.63 52.31
CA THR A 4 -50.84 -28.89 51.35
C THR A 4 -52.17 -28.36 51.91
N CYS A 5 -52.54 -27.14 51.51
CA CYS A 5 -53.94 -26.78 51.26
C CYS A 5 -54.05 -25.64 50.24
N SER A 6 -54.75 -25.93 49.14
CA SER A 6 -55.39 -25.01 48.18
C SER A 6 -56.83 -25.54 48.09
N PRO A 7 -57.92 -24.77 47.80
CA PRO A 7 -58.03 -23.82 46.68
C PRO A 7 -58.99 -22.62 46.91
N GLY A 8 -59.08 -21.71 45.92
CA GLY A 8 -60.08 -20.63 45.92
C GLY A 8 -59.96 -19.69 44.72
N ILE A 9 -60.72 -19.98 43.68
CA ILE A 9 -60.80 -19.33 42.37
C ILE A 9 -61.52 -17.96 42.43
N PHE A 10 -60.98 -16.92 41.78
CA PHE A 10 -61.72 -15.85 41.08
C PHE A 10 -60.76 -15.15 40.07
N THR A 11 -60.79 -15.46 38.77
CA THR A 11 -61.60 -14.80 37.71
C THR A 11 -60.98 -13.49 37.15
N THR A 12 -60.26 -13.63 36.02
CA THR A 12 -60.51 -12.89 34.76
C THR A 12 -59.81 -11.54 34.46
N ARG A 13 -58.95 -11.62 33.42
CA ARG A 13 -58.62 -10.62 32.36
C ARG A 13 -57.88 -9.32 32.74
N LYS A 14 -56.67 -9.14 32.17
CA LYS A 14 -56.39 -8.23 31.02
C LYS A 14 -54.88 -8.21 30.63
N LYS A 15 -54.61 -8.62 29.37
CA LYS A 15 -53.71 -8.05 28.34
C LYS A 15 -52.34 -7.52 28.79
N LEU A 16 -51.21 -8.17 28.46
CA LEU A 16 -50.47 -8.13 27.18
C LEU A 16 -50.04 -6.71 26.74
N VAL A 17 -48.78 -6.62 26.32
CA VAL A 17 -48.09 -5.56 25.55
C VAL A 17 -47.13 -4.69 26.37
N ILE A 18 -45.84 -5.08 26.43
CA ILE A 18 -44.67 -4.22 26.12
C ILE A 18 -43.54 -5.16 25.60
N LEU A 19 -43.48 -5.38 24.29
CA LEU A 19 -42.31 -5.97 23.61
C LEU A 19 -42.16 -5.27 22.25
N LEU A 20 -41.70 -4.02 22.26
CA LEU A 20 -41.34 -3.26 21.06
C LEU A 20 -40.58 -2.00 21.50
N THR A 21 -39.27 -2.09 21.71
CA THR A 21 -38.33 -0.94 21.67
C THR A 21 -36.88 -1.43 21.75
N SER A 22 -36.45 -2.19 20.75
CA SER A 22 -35.02 -2.31 20.42
C SER A 22 -34.87 -2.35 18.90
N LEU A 23 -35.47 -1.37 18.23
CA LEU A 23 -35.17 -1.09 16.84
C LEU A 23 -33.83 -0.33 16.83
N ALA A 24 -32.85 -0.93 16.18
CA ALA A 24 -31.47 -0.47 16.08
C ALA A 24 -31.35 1.03 15.80
N ILE A 25 -30.63 1.74 16.66
CA ILE A 25 -30.06 3.05 16.33
C ILE A 25 -28.86 2.74 15.43
N THR A 26 -29.09 2.64 14.13
CA THR A 26 -28.00 2.80 13.17
C THR A 26 -27.60 4.27 13.19
N PRO A 27 -26.32 4.63 13.41
CA PRO A 27 -25.91 6.00 13.23
C PRO A 27 -26.14 6.35 11.76
N ILE A 28 -27.00 7.33 11.49
CA ILE A 28 -27.10 7.94 10.17
C ILE A 28 -25.77 8.68 9.98
N THR A 29 -24.84 8.07 9.26
CA THR A 29 -23.61 8.73 8.85
C THR A 29 -24.00 9.79 7.81
N GLN A 30 -24.15 11.04 8.25
CA GLN A 30 -24.33 12.15 7.31
C GLN A 30 -23.03 12.31 6.51
N ALA A 31 -23.12 12.33 5.18
CA ALA A 31 -21.96 12.57 4.34
C ALA A 31 -21.39 13.97 4.61
N ASP A 32 -20.07 14.06 4.73
CA ASP A 32 -19.39 15.33 4.84
C ASP A 32 -19.68 16.21 3.62
N ILE A 33 -19.77 17.52 3.85
CA ILE A 33 -20.01 18.48 2.77
C ILE A 33 -18.77 18.50 1.85
N LEU A 34 -18.99 18.34 0.54
CA LEU A 34 -17.92 18.50 -0.44
C LEU A 34 -17.40 19.95 -0.42
N THR A 35 -16.10 20.12 -0.26
CA THR A 35 -15.46 21.44 -0.16
C THR A 35 -14.41 21.64 -1.27
N ARG A 36 -14.13 22.92 -1.54
CA ARG A 36 -12.94 23.36 -2.28
C ARG A 36 -11.70 23.27 -1.39
N ASP A 37 -10.51 23.42 -1.97
CA ASP A 37 -9.23 23.42 -1.23
C ASP A 37 -9.15 24.50 -0.13
N ASN A 38 -9.94 25.58 -0.24
CA ASN A 38 -10.04 26.64 0.76
C ASN A 38 -11.12 26.40 1.84
N GLY A 39 -11.76 25.23 1.84
CA GLY A 39 -12.83 24.86 2.78
C GLY A 39 -14.23 25.38 2.42
N ALA A 40 -14.38 26.20 1.37
CA ALA A 40 -15.70 26.68 0.96
C ALA A 40 -16.55 25.54 0.37
N PRO A 41 -17.85 25.44 0.71
CA PRO A 41 -18.71 24.36 0.22
C PRO A 41 -18.88 24.44 -1.31
N VAL A 42 -18.87 23.27 -1.95
CA VAL A 42 -19.17 23.10 -3.38
C VAL A 42 -20.68 22.99 -3.54
N GLY A 43 -21.27 23.90 -4.33
CA GLY A 43 -22.71 23.87 -4.61
C GLY A 43 -23.08 22.78 -5.60
N ASP A 44 -22.47 22.79 -6.78
CA ASP A 44 -22.66 21.81 -7.86
C ASP A 44 -21.32 21.22 -8.28
N ASN A 45 -21.24 19.89 -8.39
CA ASN A 45 -20.06 19.13 -8.84
C ASN A 45 -20.34 18.35 -10.14
N GLN A 46 -21.51 18.55 -10.74
CA GLN A 46 -21.95 17.90 -11.98
C GLN A 46 -21.83 18.83 -13.18
N ASN A 47 -21.96 20.14 -12.98
CA ASN A 47 -21.94 21.13 -14.04
C ASN A 47 -20.85 22.19 -13.80
N SER A 48 -20.24 22.65 -14.90
CA SER A 48 -19.36 23.81 -14.90
C SER A 48 -20.16 25.10 -14.94
N GLN A 49 -19.60 26.19 -14.42
CA GLN A 49 -20.17 27.51 -14.56
C GLN A 49 -19.97 28.02 -16.00
N THR A 50 -21.08 28.28 -16.70
CA THR A 50 -21.09 28.73 -18.10
C THR A 50 -21.80 30.06 -18.27
N ALA A 51 -21.55 30.75 -19.40
CA ALA A 51 -22.29 31.94 -19.82
C ALA A 51 -23.69 31.59 -20.37
N GLY A 52 -24.55 31.00 -19.53
CA GLY A 52 -25.86 30.43 -19.92
C GLY A 52 -25.79 28.94 -20.26
N ALA A 53 -26.96 28.28 -20.37
CA ALA A 53 -27.06 26.81 -20.45
C ALA A 53 -26.32 26.16 -21.65
N GLY A 54 -26.09 26.91 -22.73
CA GLY A 54 -25.29 26.47 -23.89
C GLY A 54 -24.07 27.33 -24.17
N GLY A 55 -23.68 28.18 -23.21
CA GLY A 55 -22.55 29.10 -23.35
C GLY A 55 -21.20 28.48 -23.00
N PRO A 56 -20.09 29.17 -23.28
CA PRO A 56 -18.76 28.73 -22.90
C PRO A 56 -18.57 28.70 -21.37
N ALA A 57 -17.64 27.86 -20.90
CA ALA A 57 -17.21 27.83 -19.50
C ALA A 57 -16.50 29.12 -19.09
N LEU A 58 -16.71 29.55 -17.85
CA LEU A 58 -16.14 30.78 -17.32
C LEU A 58 -14.85 30.52 -16.53
N LEU A 59 -13.84 31.38 -16.71
CA LEU A 59 -12.57 31.29 -15.97
C LEU A 59 -12.74 31.51 -14.46
N GLN A 60 -13.82 32.16 -14.03
CA GLN A 60 -14.13 32.36 -12.62
C GLN A 60 -14.62 31.08 -11.90
N ASP A 61 -14.84 29.98 -12.64
CA ASP A 61 -15.18 28.69 -12.05
C ASP A 61 -13.98 28.07 -11.33
N VAL A 62 -13.76 28.53 -10.10
CA VAL A 62 -12.66 28.06 -9.25
C VAL A 62 -12.80 26.57 -8.92
N GLN A 63 -14.03 26.03 -8.84
CA GLN A 63 -14.25 24.61 -8.56
C GLN A 63 -13.75 23.73 -9.71
N LEU A 64 -14.11 24.09 -10.95
CA LEU A 64 -13.64 23.40 -12.14
C LEU A 64 -12.11 23.44 -12.23
N LEU A 65 -11.53 24.64 -12.12
CA LEU A 65 -10.09 24.83 -12.27
C LEU A 65 -9.30 24.05 -11.22
N GLN A 66 -9.68 24.13 -9.95
CA GLN A 66 -8.96 23.42 -8.88
C GLN A 66 -9.02 21.92 -9.06
N LYS A 67 -10.20 21.37 -9.38
CA LYS A 67 -10.38 19.93 -9.58
C LYS A 67 -9.52 19.40 -10.73
N LEU A 68 -9.53 20.09 -11.88
CA LEU A 68 -8.71 19.70 -13.03
C LEU A 68 -7.21 19.86 -12.74
N GLN A 69 -6.79 20.95 -12.08
CA GLN A 69 -5.39 21.16 -11.72
C GLN A 69 -4.83 20.07 -10.81
N ARG A 70 -5.64 19.56 -9.87
CA ARG A 70 -5.28 18.44 -9.00
C ARG A 70 -5.17 17.15 -9.80
N PHE A 71 -6.17 16.85 -10.63
CA PHE A 71 -6.19 15.67 -11.49
C PHE A 71 -4.97 15.61 -12.41
N ASP A 72 -4.66 16.70 -13.10
CA ASP A 72 -3.53 16.80 -14.04
C ASP A 72 -2.16 16.56 -13.35
N ARG A 73 -2.10 16.67 -12.02
CA ARG A 73 -0.87 16.56 -11.21
C ARG A 73 -0.86 15.36 -10.28
N GLU A 74 -1.79 14.42 -10.43
CA GLU A 74 -1.83 13.22 -9.60
C GLU A 74 -0.63 12.29 -9.82
N ARG A 75 -0.03 12.30 -11.01
CA ARG A 75 1.05 11.39 -11.37
C ARG A 75 2.40 11.97 -10.97
N ILE A 76 3.11 11.27 -10.09
CA ILE A 76 4.51 11.51 -9.76
C ILE A 76 5.39 10.47 -10.49
N PRO A 77 6.68 10.76 -10.75
CA PRO A 77 7.58 9.78 -11.33
C PRO A 77 7.61 8.49 -10.52
N GLU A 78 7.55 7.35 -11.20
CA GLU A 78 7.74 6.06 -10.55
C GLU A 78 9.22 5.87 -10.14
N ARG A 79 9.47 4.88 -9.29
CA ARG A 79 10.85 4.51 -8.93
C ARG A 79 11.56 3.96 -10.17
N VAL A 80 12.82 4.35 -10.38
CA VAL A 80 13.62 3.89 -11.53
C VAL A 80 13.70 2.36 -11.63
N VAL A 81 13.80 1.71 -10.47
CA VAL A 81 13.68 0.25 -10.29
C VAL A 81 12.67 0.00 -9.16
N HIS A 82 12.12 -1.21 -9.10
CA HIS A 82 11.11 -1.55 -8.10
C HIS A 82 9.84 -0.70 -8.16
N ALA A 83 9.42 -0.30 -9.36
CA ALA A 83 8.25 0.55 -9.58
C ALA A 83 6.96 -0.15 -9.13
N ARG A 84 6.70 -1.37 -9.61
CA ARG A 84 5.56 -2.19 -9.19
C ARG A 84 5.79 -2.76 -7.80
N GLY A 85 4.90 -2.46 -6.86
CA GLY A 85 4.96 -3.01 -5.51
C GLY A 85 3.77 -2.67 -4.65
N THR A 86 3.67 -3.35 -3.51
CA THR A 86 2.63 -3.18 -2.51
C THR A 86 3.25 -3.07 -1.12
N GLY A 87 2.53 -2.51 -0.16
CA GLY A 87 3.03 -2.34 1.20
C GLY A 87 2.02 -2.74 2.27
N ALA A 88 2.55 -3.10 3.43
CA ALA A 88 1.78 -3.47 4.61
C ALA A 88 2.42 -2.90 5.87
N HIS A 89 1.59 -2.46 6.81
CA HIS A 89 2.00 -2.13 8.16
C HIS A 89 2.06 -3.39 9.02
N GLY A 90 2.96 -3.39 10.00
CA GLY A 90 3.09 -4.48 10.96
C GLY A 90 3.89 -4.08 12.20
N GLU A 91 4.27 -5.06 12.99
CA GLU A 91 5.10 -4.91 14.19
C GLU A 91 6.24 -5.94 14.16
N PHE A 92 7.46 -5.49 14.42
CA PHE A 92 8.62 -6.34 14.66
C PHE A 92 8.78 -6.54 16.16
N THR A 93 8.94 -7.80 16.61
CA THR A 93 9.27 -8.13 18.00
C THR A 93 10.63 -8.81 18.06
N ALA A 94 11.58 -8.21 18.78
CA ALA A 94 12.88 -8.85 19.04
C ALA A 94 12.72 -9.92 20.13
N THR A 95 12.95 -11.19 19.79
CA THR A 95 12.72 -12.30 20.72
C THR A 95 14.00 -12.79 21.41
N ALA A 96 15.14 -12.70 20.74
CA ALA A 96 16.44 -13.09 21.28
C ALA A 96 17.24 -11.85 21.73
N ASP A 97 18.10 -12.04 22.73
CA ASP A 97 19.08 -11.03 23.12
C ASP A 97 20.33 -11.17 22.24
N ILE A 98 20.68 -10.09 21.54
CA ILE A 98 21.88 -9.96 20.71
C ILE A 98 22.69 -8.71 21.07
N SER A 99 22.58 -8.28 22.33
CA SER A 99 23.28 -7.09 22.84
C SER A 99 24.81 -7.21 22.81
N ASP A 100 25.34 -8.43 22.67
CA ASP A 100 26.75 -8.71 22.42
C ASP A 100 27.19 -8.35 20.98
N LEU A 101 26.26 -8.29 20.02
CA LEU A 101 26.53 -7.98 18.61
C LEU A 101 26.25 -6.52 18.25
N THR A 102 25.28 -5.87 18.90
CA THR A 102 24.83 -4.53 18.52
C THR A 102 24.24 -3.75 19.68
N VAL A 103 24.41 -2.42 19.64
CA VAL A 103 23.83 -1.47 20.60
C VAL A 103 22.46 -0.93 20.15
N ALA A 104 21.98 -1.33 18.96
CA ALA A 104 20.75 -0.79 18.39
C ALA A 104 19.50 -1.23 19.18
N LYS A 105 18.73 -0.26 19.70
CA LYS A 105 17.56 -0.51 20.55
C LYS A 105 16.43 -1.31 19.89
N VAL A 106 16.36 -1.30 18.55
CA VAL A 106 15.40 -2.10 17.78
C VAL A 106 15.56 -3.61 18.05
N PHE A 107 16.74 -4.05 18.50
CA PHE A 107 17.03 -5.46 18.81
C PHE A 107 17.06 -5.77 20.30
N SER A 108 16.70 -4.83 21.17
CA SER A 108 16.58 -5.14 22.60
C SER A 108 15.50 -6.20 22.82
N ALA A 109 15.83 -7.27 23.55
CA ALA A 109 14.92 -8.39 23.76
C ALA A 109 13.57 -7.92 24.35
N GLY A 110 12.47 -8.39 23.76
CA GLY A 110 11.10 -8.00 24.10
C GLY A 110 10.63 -6.67 23.50
N SER A 111 11.48 -5.92 22.81
CA SER A 111 11.09 -4.67 22.16
C SER A 111 10.12 -4.93 21.01
N LYS A 112 9.13 -4.03 20.89
CA LYS A 112 8.14 -4.00 19.82
C LYS A 112 8.32 -2.72 19.01
N THR A 113 8.59 -2.87 17.73
CA THR A 113 8.86 -1.75 16.82
C THR A 113 7.85 -1.76 15.68
N PRO A 114 7.07 -0.69 15.47
CA PRO A 114 6.22 -0.59 14.29
C PRO A 114 7.06 -0.65 13.02
N VAL A 115 6.55 -1.34 12.00
CA VAL A 115 7.21 -1.46 10.70
C VAL A 115 6.27 -1.15 9.55
N PHE A 116 6.85 -0.69 8.45
CA PHE A 116 6.22 -0.68 7.15
C PHE A 116 7.08 -1.48 6.17
N VAL A 117 6.48 -2.50 5.55
CA VAL A 117 7.15 -3.36 4.58
C VAL A 117 6.63 -3.03 3.20
N ARG A 118 7.53 -2.91 2.22
CA ARG A 118 7.20 -2.81 0.80
C ARG A 118 7.79 -3.98 0.01
N PHE A 119 6.91 -4.75 -0.62
CA PHE A 119 7.26 -5.78 -1.59
C PHE A 119 7.21 -5.21 -3.00
N SER A 120 8.06 -5.69 -3.91
CA SER A 120 8.10 -5.19 -5.29
C SER A 120 8.71 -6.17 -6.28
N SER A 121 8.36 -6.06 -7.57
CA SER A 121 9.24 -6.55 -8.66
C SER A 121 10.40 -5.57 -8.85
N VAL A 122 11.24 -5.69 -9.90
CA VAL A 122 12.43 -4.84 -10.09
C VAL A 122 12.44 -4.11 -11.42
N VAL A 123 12.32 -4.86 -12.52
CA VAL A 123 12.73 -4.40 -13.85
C VAL A 123 11.68 -3.50 -14.50
N HIS A 124 10.43 -3.95 -14.46
CA HIS A 124 9.32 -3.36 -15.19
C HIS A 124 8.66 -2.19 -14.44
N GLY A 125 7.90 -1.38 -15.17
CA GLY A 125 7.17 -0.22 -14.63
C GLY A 125 6.00 -0.59 -13.71
N ASN A 126 5.33 0.41 -13.13
CA ASN A 126 4.29 0.22 -12.11
C ASN A 126 3.06 -0.60 -12.57
N HIS A 127 2.84 -0.75 -13.88
CA HIS A 127 1.73 -1.49 -14.47
C HIS A 127 2.10 -2.92 -14.89
N SER A 128 3.30 -3.40 -14.57
CA SER A 128 3.73 -4.75 -14.93
C SER A 128 2.98 -5.85 -14.16
N PRO A 129 2.77 -7.04 -14.75
CA PRO A 129 2.25 -8.19 -14.01
C PRO A 129 3.14 -8.59 -12.83
N GLU A 130 2.53 -8.95 -11.70
CA GLU A 130 3.25 -9.30 -10.47
C GLU A 130 3.90 -10.69 -10.49
N THR A 131 3.48 -11.54 -11.42
CA THR A 131 3.91 -12.94 -11.54
C THR A 131 5.09 -13.14 -12.48
N LEU A 132 5.62 -12.06 -13.09
CA LEU A 132 6.80 -12.16 -13.96
C LEU A 132 8.02 -12.66 -13.18
N ARG A 133 8.85 -13.47 -13.84
CA ARG A 133 10.15 -13.89 -13.29
C ARG A 133 11.04 -12.66 -13.16
N ASP A 134 11.29 -12.26 -11.92
CA ASP A 134 12.05 -11.06 -11.58
C ASP A 134 12.51 -11.23 -10.11
N PRO A 135 13.61 -10.62 -9.64
CA PRO A 135 13.86 -10.53 -8.21
C PRO A 135 12.67 -9.88 -7.50
N ARG A 136 12.57 -10.07 -6.19
CA ARG A 136 11.54 -9.44 -5.37
C ARG A 136 12.19 -8.60 -4.29
N GLY A 137 11.95 -7.30 -4.35
CA GLY A 137 12.35 -6.36 -3.30
C GLY A 137 11.58 -6.63 -2.02
N PHE A 138 12.29 -6.64 -0.90
CA PHE A 138 11.75 -6.75 0.45
C PHE A 138 12.38 -5.64 1.29
N ALA A 139 11.77 -4.46 1.25
CA ALA A 139 12.22 -3.31 2.02
C ALA A 139 11.40 -3.15 3.29
N THR A 140 12.04 -3.20 4.45
CA THR A 140 11.40 -3.03 5.76
C THR A 140 11.93 -1.76 6.43
N LYS A 141 11.01 -0.84 6.71
CA LYS A 141 11.27 0.36 7.51
C LYS A 141 10.88 0.10 8.96
N PHE A 142 11.82 0.30 9.87
CA PHE A 142 11.62 0.22 11.32
C PHE A 142 11.51 1.62 11.89
N TYR A 143 10.38 1.91 12.56
CA TYR A 143 10.16 3.18 13.25
C TYR A 143 10.73 3.09 14.67
N THR A 144 12.06 3.17 14.78
CA THR A 144 12.76 3.01 16.07
C THR A 144 12.73 4.30 16.89
N THR A 145 13.06 4.21 18.19
CA THR A 145 13.18 5.37 19.08
C THR A 145 14.40 6.25 18.80
N GLU A 146 15.36 5.75 18.00
CA GLU A 146 16.61 6.44 17.66
C GLU A 146 16.66 6.88 16.19
N GLY A 147 15.51 6.85 15.52
CA GLY A 147 15.36 7.20 14.11
C GLY A 147 14.87 6.03 13.25
N ASN A 148 14.52 6.33 12.01
CA ASN A 148 14.08 5.29 11.09
C ASN A 148 15.28 4.47 10.61
N TRP A 149 15.17 3.15 10.72
CA TRP A 149 16.15 2.24 10.13
C TRP A 149 15.50 1.50 8.95
N ASP A 150 16.18 1.51 7.79
CA ASP A 150 15.68 0.90 6.56
C ASP A 150 16.54 -0.31 6.20
N LEU A 151 15.98 -1.52 6.38
CA LEU A 151 16.56 -2.75 5.87
C LEU A 151 16.04 -3.01 4.45
N VAL A 152 16.80 -2.56 3.45
CA VAL A 152 16.42 -2.64 2.04
C VAL A 152 17.02 -3.90 1.40
N GLY A 153 16.25 -5.00 1.44
CA GLY A 153 16.68 -6.31 0.95
C GLY A 153 16.00 -6.78 -0.33
N ASN A 154 16.36 -7.99 -0.75
CA ASN A 154 15.74 -8.76 -1.82
C ASN A 154 15.43 -10.18 -1.33
N ASN A 155 14.61 -10.91 -2.08
CA ASN A 155 14.34 -12.34 -1.86
C ASN A 155 15.52 -13.27 -2.23
N PHE A 156 16.59 -12.72 -2.79
CA PHE A 156 17.82 -13.44 -3.10
C PHE A 156 18.93 -13.11 -2.09
N PRO A 157 19.74 -14.10 -1.70
CA PRO A 157 20.86 -13.88 -0.77
C PRO A 157 22.08 -13.25 -1.45
N THR A 158 22.11 -13.13 -2.78
CA THR A 158 23.16 -12.45 -3.54
C THR A 158 22.58 -11.57 -4.64
N PHE A 159 23.46 -10.78 -5.26
CA PHE A 159 23.16 -9.88 -6.35
C PHE A 159 23.94 -10.23 -7.63
N PHE A 160 23.55 -9.67 -8.78
CA PHE A 160 24.15 -10.00 -10.08
C PHE A 160 25.51 -9.34 -10.32
N ILE A 161 25.83 -8.28 -9.57
CA ILE A 161 27.06 -7.51 -9.70
C ILE A 161 27.70 -7.33 -8.33
N ARG A 162 29.00 -7.03 -8.31
CA ARG A 162 29.78 -6.81 -7.08
C ARG A 162 30.24 -5.37 -6.88
N ASP A 163 30.08 -4.52 -7.89
CA ASP A 163 30.42 -3.10 -7.88
C ASP A 163 29.21 -2.28 -8.34
N ALA A 164 28.91 -1.20 -7.62
CA ALA A 164 27.78 -0.31 -7.89
C ALA A 164 27.91 0.42 -9.24
N ILE A 165 29.13 0.62 -9.76
CA ILE A 165 29.31 1.30 -11.05
C ILE A 165 28.64 0.55 -12.22
N LYS A 166 28.52 -0.79 -12.12
CA LYS A 166 27.86 -1.63 -13.13
C LYS A 166 26.32 -1.65 -13.01
N PHE A 167 25.75 -1.03 -11.96
CA PHE A 167 24.32 -1.08 -11.70
C PHE A 167 23.48 -0.46 -12.82
N PRO A 168 23.81 0.72 -13.36
CA PRO A 168 23.07 1.28 -14.49
C PRO A 168 23.15 0.39 -15.74
N ASP A 169 24.31 -0.19 -16.04
CA ASP A 169 24.49 -1.08 -17.20
C ASP A 169 23.59 -2.32 -17.09
N MET A 170 23.58 -2.95 -15.92
CA MET A 170 22.71 -4.10 -15.64
C MET A 170 21.23 -3.72 -15.74
N VAL A 171 20.81 -2.59 -15.15
CA VAL A 171 19.41 -2.14 -15.19
C VAL A 171 18.97 -1.82 -16.62
N HIS A 172 19.83 -1.18 -17.42
CA HIS A 172 19.57 -0.91 -18.84
C HIS A 172 19.48 -2.19 -19.68
N ALA A 173 20.30 -3.20 -19.38
CA ALA A 173 20.24 -4.50 -20.03
C ALA A 173 18.94 -5.26 -19.70
N PHE A 174 18.40 -5.07 -18.50
CA PHE A 174 17.19 -5.77 -18.05
C PHE A 174 15.90 -5.06 -18.44
N LYS A 175 15.91 -3.72 -18.53
CA LYS A 175 14.74 -2.94 -18.93
C LYS A 175 14.43 -3.07 -20.42
N PRO A 176 13.19 -2.71 -20.83
CA PRO A 176 12.80 -2.67 -22.24
C PRO A 176 13.81 -1.92 -23.11
N ASP A 177 13.94 -2.39 -24.34
CA ASP A 177 14.84 -1.82 -25.34
C ASP A 177 14.56 -0.32 -25.56
N PRO A 178 15.56 0.56 -25.55
CA PRO A 178 15.34 2.01 -25.66
C PRO A 178 14.82 2.46 -27.03
N ARG A 179 14.95 1.63 -28.08
CA ARG A 179 14.46 1.88 -29.44
C ARG A 179 13.04 1.36 -29.65
N THR A 180 12.72 0.16 -29.14
CA THR A 180 11.40 -0.47 -29.38
C THR A 180 10.45 -0.37 -28.19
N ASN A 181 10.97 -0.10 -26.99
CA ASN A 181 10.27 -0.16 -25.72
C ASN A 181 9.62 -1.53 -25.44
N LEU A 182 10.21 -2.60 -25.98
CA LEU A 182 9.80 -3.99 -25.78
C LEU A 182 10.84 -4.73 -24.94
N ASP A 183 10.40 -5.75 -24.20
CA ASP A 183 11.31 -6.65 -23.48
C ASP A 183 12.14 -7.47 -24.48
N ASP A 184 13.42 -7.69 -24.15
CA ASP A 184 14.38 -8.39 -25.01
C ASP A 184 15.38 -9.21 -24.18
N ASP A 185 15.22 -10.53 -24.21
CA ASP A 185 16.10 -11.47 -23.53
C ASP A 185 17.53 -11.46 -24.06
N SER A 186 17.73 -11.14 -25.35
CA SER A 186 19.07 -11.13 -25.94
C SER A 186 19.99 -10.13 -25.24
N ARG A 187 19.46 -8.96 -24.86
CA ARG A 187 20.19 -7.91 -24.12
C ARG A 187 20.55 -8.34 -22.71
N ARG A 188 19.66 -9.09 -22.03
CA ARG A 188 19.93 -9.65 -20.70
C ARG A 188 21.06 -10.68 -20.75
N PHE A 189 20.97 -11.61 -21.70
CA PHE A 189 21.98 -12.66 -21.86
C PHE A 189 23.31 -12.15 -22.41
N ASP A 190 23.30 -11.10 -23.24
CA ASP A 190 24.51 -10.40 -23.66
C ASP A 190 25.28 -9.85 -22.45
N PHE A 191 24.61 -9.12 -21.56
CA PHE A 191 25.20 -8.67 -20.30
C PHE A 191 25.75 -9.83 -19.46
N PHE A 192 24.97 -10.89 -19.26
CA PHE A 192 25.42 -12.04 -18.47
C PHE A 192 26.64 -12.76 -19.10
N SER A 193 26.73 -12.80 -20.43
CA SER A 193 27.86 -13.42 -21.13
C SER A 193 29.20 -12.69 -20.89
N HIS A 194 29.13 -11.39 -20.61
CA HIS A 194 30.30 -10.55 -20.32
C HIS A 194 30.53 -10.31 -18.82
N VAL A 195 29.63 -10.75 -17.96
CA VAL A 195 29.67 -10.51 -16.50
C VAL A 195 29.57 -11.84 -15.75
N PRO A 196 30.66 -12.62 -15.66
CA PRO A 196 30.65 -13.95 -15.05
C PRO A 196 30.34 -13.93 -13.54
N GLU A 197 30.51 -12.80 -12.84
CA GLU A 197 30.11 -12.69 -11.42
C GLU A 197 28.59 -12.81 -11.20
N SER A 198 27.80 -12.63 -12.27
CA SER A 198 26.33 -12.70 -12.23
C SER A 198 25.78 -14.12 -12.12
N ILE A 199 26.59 -15.12 -12.49
CA ILE A 199 26.14 -16.51 -12.68
C ILE A 199 25.50 -17.09 -11.42
N ARG A 200 26.06 -16.84 -10.23
CA ARG A 200 25.49 -17.34 -8.96
C ARG A 200 24.04 -16.89 -8.75
N THR A 201 23.76 -15.62 -9.01
CA THR A 201 22.43 -15.04 -8.83
C THR A 201 21.50 -15.43 -9.98
N LEU A 202 22.02 -15.48 -11.22
CA LEU A 202 21.27 -15.98 -12.38
C LEU A 202 20.80 -17.42 -12.19
N THR A 203 21.67 -18.34 -11.76
CA THR A 203 21.32 -19.72 -11.42
C THR A 203 20.20 -19.75 -10.37
N THR A 204 20.31 -18.95 -9.31
CA THR A 204 19.26 -18.86 -8.27
C THR A 204 17.91 -18.38 -8.83
N ALA A 205 17.93 -17.43 -9.77
CA ALA A 205 16.73 -16.85 -10.36
C ALA A 205 16.05 -17.78 -11.40
N LEU A 206 16.81 -18.67 -12.03
CA LEU A 206 16.29 -19.61 -13.04
C LEU A 206 15.70 -20.90 -12.42
N PHE A 207 16.31 -21.42 -11.35
CA PHE A 207 15.95 -22.71 -10.77
C PHE A 207 15.06 -22.64 -9.51
N LYS A 208 14.56 -21.44 -9.18
CA LYS A 208 13.44 -21.23 -8.25
C LYS A 208 12.17 -20.87 -9.02
#